data_AF-X0YJN0-F1
#
_entry.id   AF-X0YJN0-F1
#
_cell.length_a   1.000
_cell.length_b   1.000
_cell.length_c   1.000
_cell.angle_alpha   90.00
_cell.angle_beta   90.00
_cell.angle_gamma   90.00
#
_symmetry.space_group_name_H-M   'P 1'
#
loop_
_entity.id
_entity.type
_entity.pdbx_description
1 polymer ?
#
loop_
_entity_poly.entity_id
_entity_poly.type
_entity_poly.pdbx_seq_one_letter_code
_entity_poly.pdbx_strand_id
1 'polypeptide(L)'
;YISSPLGIRVGDIVESGAVCEPKTGNAMPLESIPGGLEIHNIEMRAGQGGKLVRGAGGVARIVAKEGNWVSIVLPSGEMRMVRKECRATIGRLSNPDHQNIRVGK
;
A
#
# COMPACT_ATOMS: atom_id res chain seq x y z
N TYR A 1 -10.43 -8.01 -10.05
CA TYR A 1 -9.19 -7.35 -10.52
C TYR A 1 -8.56 -6.58 -9.37
N ILE A 2 -7.24 -6.63 -9.24
CA ILE A 2 -6.48 -5.88 -8.23
C ILE A 2 -5.37 -5.10 -8.93
N SER A 3 -4.91 -3.99 -8.34
CA SER A 3 -3.69 -3.34 -8.81
C SER A 3 -2.52 -4.27 -8.59
N SER A 4 -1.72 -4.53 -9.63
CA SER A 4 -0.62 -5.49 -9.53
C SER A 4 0.49 -4.91 -8.65
N PRO A 5 0.84 -5.58 -7.53
CA PRO A 5 2.06 -5.26 -6.83
C PRO A 5 3.28 -5.67 -7.66
N LEU A 6 4.41 -5.02 -7.41
CA LEU A 6 5.68 -5.32 -8.05
C LEU A 6 6.18 -6.69 -7.59
N GLY A 7 6.56 -7.54 -8.55
CA GLY A 7 7.20 -8.84 -8.27
C GLY A 7 6.25 -10.01 -8.04
N ILE A 8 4.93 -9.82 -8.15
CA ILE A 8 3.96 -10.93 -8.11
C ILE A 8 4.09 -11.82 -9.35
N ARG A 9 3.97 -13.14 -9.15
CA ARG A 9 4.07 -14.16 -10.20
C ARG A 9 2.79 -14.97 -10.30
N VAL A 10 2.60 -15.62 -11.45
CA VAL A 10 1.51 -16.58 -11.64
C VAL A 10 1.71 -17.73 -10.66
N GLY A 11 0.69 -18.04 -9.86
CA GLY A 11 0.73 -19.06 -8.81
C GLY A 11 0.93 -18.51 -7.41
N ASP A 12 1.24 -17.22 -7.24
CA ASP A 12 1.30 -16.60 -5.92
C ASP A 12 -0.10 -16.50 -5.30
N ILE A 13 -0.20 -16.87 -4.01
CA ILE A 13 -1.43 -16.77 -3.25
C ILE A 13 -1.49 -15.38 -2.62
N VAL A 14 -2.54 -14.63 -2.98
CA VAL A 14 -2.83 -13.32 -2.42
C VAL A 14 -4.07 -13.41 -1.54
N GLU A 15 -3.95 -12.88 -0.32
CA GLU A 15 -5.00 -12.95 0.69
C GLU A 15 -5.43 -11.56 1.14
N SER A 16 -6.72 -11.41 1.40
CA SER A 16 -7.31 -10.20 1.95
C SER A 16 -8.09 -10.57 3.21
N GLY A 17 -7.65 -10.10 4.36
CA GLY A 17 -8.19 -10.52 5.65
C GLY A 17 -7.90 -9.54 6.78
N ALA A 18 -8.46 -9.80 7.97
CA ALA A 18 -8.15 -9.01 9.16
C ALA A 18 -6.71 -9.27 9.64
N VAL A 19 -6.27 -10.52 9.54
CA VAL A 19 -4.90 -10.96 9.83
C VAL A 19 -4.51 -11.91 8.70
N CYS A 20 -3.44 -11.60 8.00
CA CYS A 20 -2.80 -12.50 7.04
C CYS A 20 -1.29 -12.36 7.16
N GLU A 21 -0.56 -13.30 6.57
CA GLU A 21 0.90 -13.20 6.55
C GLU A 21 1.33 -11.91 5.81
N PRO A 22 2.37 -11.21 6.29
CA PRO A 22 2.82 -9.95 5.68
C PRO A 22 3.59 -10.21 4.38
N LYS A 23 2.90 -10.73 3.37
CA LYS A 23 3.41 -11.01 2.02
C LYS A 23 2.99 -9.92 1.04
N THR A 24 3.83 -9.67 0.05
CA THR A 24 3.54 -8.75 -1.04
C THR A 24 2.23 -9.13 -1.74
N GLY A 25 1.33 -8.16 -1.91
CA GLY A 25 0.00 -8.35 -2.48
C GLY A 25 -1.10 -8.58 -1.45
N ASN A 26 -0.78 -9.00 -0.23
CA ASN A 26 -1.80 -9.19 0.80
C ASN A 26 -2.38 -7.86 1.29
N ALA A 27 -3.68 -7.86 1.59
CA ALA A 27 -4.42 -6.66 2.00
C ALA A 27 -5.08 -6.82 3.37
N MET A 28 -4.68 -5.99 4.33
CA MET A 28 -5.16 -6.05 5.71
C MET A 28 -5.28 -4.63 6.33
N PRO A 29 -5.97 -4.48 7.47
CA PRO A 29 -6.00 -3.22 8.22
C PRO A 29 -4.59 -2.74 8.62
N LEU A 30 -4.38 -1.42 8.66
CA LEU A 30 -3.09 -0.81 9.02
C LEU A 30 -2.61 -1.23 10.42
N GLU A 31 -3.54 -1.52 11.35
CA GLU A 31 -3.19 -2.08 12.66
C GLU A 31 -2.48 -3.44 12.56
N SER A 32 -2.85 -4.28 11.58
CA SER A 32 -2.29 -5.62 11.39
C SER A 32 -0.97 -5.64 10.61
N ILE A 33 -0.68 -4.60 9.81
CA ILE A 33 0.54 -4.56 8.97
C ILE A 33 1.77 -4.17 9.81
N PRO A 34 2.84 -4.97 9.91
CA PRO A 34 4.05 -4.58 10.65
C PRO A 34 4.60 -3.20 10.28
N GLY A 35 5.11 -2.47 11.29
CA GLY A 35 5.74 -1.17 11.06
C GLY A 35 6.99 -1.28 10.19
N GLY A 36 7.28 -0.23 9.41
CA GLY A 36 8.44 -0.20 8.53
C GLY A 36 8.27 -0.86 7.16
N LEU A 37 7.14 -1.54 6.91
CA LEU A 37 6.82 -2.14 5.61
C LEU A 37 6.38 -1.09 4.58
N GLU A 38 6.64 -1.43 3.31
CA GLU A 38 6.11 -0.74 2.14
C GLU A 38 4.66 -1.15 1.89
N ILE A 39 3.80 -0.18 1.62
CA ILE A 39 2.37 -0.35 1.37
C ILE A 39 1.89 0.52 0.22
N HIS A 40 0.80 0.10 -0.43
CA HIS A 40 0.10 0.85 -1.47
C HIS A 40 -1.42 0.68 -1.33
N ASN A 41 -2.19 1.36 -2.18
CA ASN A 41 -3.65 1.27 -2.23
C ASN A 41 -4.33 1.50 -0.86
N ILE A 42 -4.01 2.63 -0.23
CA ILE A 42 -4.39 2.92 1.17
C ILE A 42 -5.75 3.61 1.22
N GLU A 43 -6.61 3.20 2.14
CA GLU A 43 -7.89 3.85 2.39
C GLU A 43 -7.73 5.18 3.13
N MET A 44 -8.46 6.22 2.72
CA MET A 44 -8.52 7.49 3.46
C MET A 44 -9.43 7.42 4.69
N ARG A 45 -10.47 6.58 4.62
CA ARG A 45 -11.39 6.26 5.71
C ARG A 45 -11.76 4.79 5.58
N ALA A 46 -11.91 4.10 6.70
CA ALA A 46 -12.22 2.68 6.74
C ALA A 46 -13.45 2.36 5.87
N GLY A 47 -13.31 1.39 4.98
CA GLY A 47 -14.37 0.92 4.09
C GLY A 47 -14.67 1.80 2.88
N GLN A 48 -13.91 2.87 2.63
CA GLN A 48 -14.06 3.67 1.41
C GLN A 48 -13.28 3.13 0.21
N GLY A 49 -12.52 2.05 0.39
CA GLY A 49 -11.59 1.55 -0.61
C GLY A 49 -10.34 2.41 -0.73
N GLY A 50 -9.31 1.81 -1.34
CA GLY A 50 -8.02 2.45 -1.52
C GLY A 50 -8.11 3.67 -2.43
N LYS A 51 -7.62 4.81 -1.94
CA LYS A 51 -7.62 6.10 -2.67
C LYS A 51 -6.21 6.67 -2.79
N LEU A 52 -5.35 6.40 -1.81
CA LEU A 52 -3.98 6.88 -1.82
C LEU A 52 -3.05 5.83 -2.43
N VAL A 53 -1.96 6.31 -3.05
CA VAL A 53 -0.88 5.46 -3.59
C VAL A 53 -1.40 4.41 -4.58
N ARG A 54 -2.06 4.89 -5.64
CA ARG A 54 -2.60 4.07 -6.74
C ARG A 54 -1.85 4.22 -8.07
N GLY A 55 -0.90 5.15 -8.14
CA GLY A 55 -0.08 5.39 -9.33
C GLY A 55 0.97 4.31 -9.54
N ALA A 56 1.37 4.11 -10.80
CA ALA A 56 2.46 3.20 -11.18
C ALA A 56 3.74 3.49 -10.35
N GLY A 57 4.38 2.45 -9.82
CA GLY A 57 5.56 2.60 -8.95
C GLY A 57 5.29 3.20 -7.57
N GLY A 58 4.06 3.59 -7.26
CA GLY A 58 3.71 4.24 -5.99
C GLY A 58 3.99 3.35 -4.78
N VAL A 59 4.61 3.94 -3.77
CA VAL A 59 4.89 3.31 -2.48
C VAL A 59 4.74 4.30 -1.34
N ALA A 60 4.13 3.86 -0.25
CA ALA A 60 4.15 4.53 1.05
C ALA A 60 4.77 3.61 2.09
N ARG A 61 5.18 4.19 3.22
CA ARG A 61 5.80 3.43 4.31
C ARG A 61 5.13 3.73 5.64
N ILE A 62 4.92 2.70 6.45
CA ILE A 62 4.43 2.87 7.82
C ILE A 62 5.59 3.30 8.71
N VAL A 63 5.47 4.46 9.34
CA VAL A 63 6.51 5.01 10.24
C VAL A 63 6.20 4.69 11.69
N ALA A 64 4.97 4.96 12.12
CA ALA A 64 4.57 4.80 13.52
C ALA A 64 3.10 4.37 13.61
N LYS A 65 2.77 3.71 14.71
CA LYS A 65 1.40 3.33 15.07
C LYS A 65 1.15 3.78 16.49
N GLU A 66 0.20 4.70 16.68
CA GLU A 66 -0.07 5.33 17.96
C GLU A 66 -1.58 5.38 18.20
N GLY A 67 -2.04 4.62 19.20
CA GLY A 67 -3.45 4.55 19.57
C GLY A 67 -4.35 4.14 18.40
N ASN A 68 -5.18 5.09 17.94
CA ASN A 68 -6.14 4.87 16.84
C ASN A 68 -5.63 5.35 15.47
N TRP A 69 -4.38 5.82 15.40
CA TRP A 69 -3.79 6.40 14.20
C TRP A 69 -2.51 5.69 13.80
N VAL A 70 -2.27 5.67 12.50
CA VAL A 70 -1.07 5.14 11.87
C VAL A 70 -0.48 6.24 11.00
N SER A 71 0.78 6.58 11.29
CA SER A 71 1.53 7.58 10.55
C SER A 71 2.23 6.91 9.38
N ILE A 72 1.87 7.36 8.17
CA ILE A 72 2.46 6.89 6.92
C ILE A 72 3.20 8.02 6.23
N VAL A 73 4.28 7.69 5.53
CA VAL A 73 4.94 8.61 4.60
C VAL A 73 4.48 8.27 3.20
N LEU A 74 3.88 9.26 2.54
CA LEU A 74 3.39 9.15 1.16
C LEU A 74 4.56 9.21 0.16
N PRO A 75 4.36 8.79 -1.11
CA PRO A 75 5.36 8.92 -2.15
C PRO A 75 5.83 10.37 -2.37
N SER A 76 5.01 11.36 -2.03
CA SER A 76 5.34 12.78 -2.08
C SER A 76 6.34 13.24 -1.00
N GLY A 77 6.66 12.37 -0.03
CA GLY A 77 7.40 12.73 1.18
C GLY A 77 6.52 13.32 2.29
N GLU A 78 5.23 13.58 2.03
CA GLU A 78 4.29 14.06 3.03
C GLU A 78 4.01 12.98 4.08
N MET A 79 4.13 13.33 5.35
CA MET A 79 3.70 12.48 6.46
C MET A 79 2.21 12.72 6.73
N ARG A 80 1.44 11.64 6.77
CA ARG A 80 -0.01 11.70 6.96
C ARG A 80 -0.46 10.67 7.98
N MET A 81 -1.40 11.07 8.83
CA MET A 81 -2.07 10.17 9.77
C MET A 81 -3.32 9.57 9.14
N VAL A 82 -3.47 8.25 9.27
CA VAL A 82 -4.61 7.48 8.78
C VAL A 82 -5.15 6.64 9.93
N ARG A 83 -6.46 6.39 9.97
CA ARG A 83 -7.04 5.53 11.01
C ARG A 83 -6.50 4.11 10.91
N LYS A 84 -6.28 3.46 12.06
CA LYS A 84 -5.74 2.10 12.12
C LYS A 84 -6.65 1.05 11.44
N GLU A 85 -7.96 1.32 11.39
CA GLU A 85 -8.95 0.44 10.76
C GLU A 85 -8.94 0.52 9.22
N CYS A 86 -8.30 1.56 8.65
CA CYS A 86 -8.14 1.68 7.20
C CYS A 86 -7.31 0.51 6.67
N ARG A 87 -7.65 0.03 5.49
CA ARG A 87 -6.90 -1.05 4.83
C ARG A 87 -5.79 -0.52 3.93
N ALA A 88 -4.75 -1.32 3.80
CA ALA A 88 -3.71 -1.13 2.80
C ALA A 88 -3.23 -2.48 2.26
N THR A 89 -2.59 -2.45 1.10
CA THR A 89 -2.00 -3.63 0.47
C THR A 89 -0.48 -3.58 0.63
N ILE A 90 0.12 -4.70 1.01
CA ILE A 90 1.56 -4.79 1.25
C ILE A 90 2.31 -4.80 -0.08
N GLY A 91 3.41 -4.05 -0.12
CA GLY A 91 4.30 -3.91 -1.27
C GLY A 91 4.09 -2.62 -2.06
N ARG A 92 4.84 -2.52 -3.15
CA ARG A 92 4.85 -1.40 -4.10
C ARG A 92 4.02 -1.72 -5.34
N LEU A 93 3.45 -0.72 -6.00
CA LEU A 93 2.79 -0.91 -7.30
C LEU A 93 3.77 -1.22 -8.43
N SER A 94 3.37 -2.08 -9.36
CA SER A 94 4.17 -2.40 -10.54
C SER A 94 4.40 -1.20 -11.46
N ASN A 95 5.27 -1.38 -12.45
CA ASN A 95 5.64 -0.36 -13.45
C ASN A 95 6.32 0.89 -12.85
N PRO A 96 7.38 0.74 -12.04
CA PRO A 96 8.11 1.88 -11.49
C PRO A 96 8.76 2.75 -12.57
N ASP A 97 9.18 2.14 -13.69
CA ASP A 97 9.82 2.83 -14.82
C ASP A 97 8.85 3.68 -15.65
N HIS A 98 7.55 3.69 -15.32
CA HIS A 98 6.59 4.54 -16.01
C HIS A 98 6.98 6.02 -15.97
N GLN A 99 7.64 6.48 -14.90
CA GLN A 99 8.16 7.84 -14.79
C GLN A 99 9.27 8.16 -15.81
N ASN A 100 9.96 7.14 -16.31
CA ASN A 100 11.07 7.29 -17.26
C ASN A 100 10.61 7.23 -18.72
N ILE A 101 9.32 6.97 -18.98
CA ILE A 101 8.78 6.93 -20.33
C ILE A 101 8.71 8.36 -20.87
N ARG A 102 9.61 8.66 -21.81
CA ARG A 102 9.50 9.85 -22.66
C ARG A 102 8.60 9.49 -23.82
N VAL A 103 7.39 10.05 -23.84
CA VAL A 103 6.46 9.86 -24.96
C VAL A 103 7.05 10.43 -26.26
N GLY A 104 7.98 11.38 -26.15
CA GLY A 104 8.71 11.94 -27.28
C GLY A 104 7.78 12.48 -28.37
N LYS A 105 8.38 12.78 -29.51
CA LYS A 105 7.74 12.56 -30.80
C LYS A 105 8.51 11.42 -31.47
#